data_AF-A0A3S0UB05-F1
#
_entry.id   AF-A0A3S0UB05-F1
#
_cell.length_a   1.000
_cell.length_b   1.000
_cell.length_c   1.000
_cell.angle_alpha   90.00
_cell.angle_beta   90.00
_cell.angle_gamma   90.00
#
_symmetry.space_group_name_H-M   'P 1'
#
loop_
_entity.id
_entity.type
_entity.pdbx_description
1 polymer ?
#
loop_
_entity_poly.entity_id
_entity_poly.type
_entity_poly.pdbx_seq_one_letter_code
_entity_poly.pdbx_strand_id
1 'polypeptide(L)' 'QDFGVVTAKWTKERLARNPSTGAPVVVPAYRSLGFTPSLGFKTGTRNGTMLTDAQAKALP' A
#
# COMPACT_ATOMS: atom_id res chain seq x y z
N GLN A 1 8.22 -13.80 11.42
CA GLN A 1 7.26 -12.74 11.75
C GLN A 1 7.37 -11.73 10.63
N ASP A 2 6.35 -11.63 9.79
CA ASP A 2 6.50 -10.93 8.51
C ASP A 2 6.05 -9.48 8.66
N PHE A 3 6.89 -8.54 8.24
CA PHE A 3 6.60 -7.10 8.26
C PHE A 3 5.53 -6.73 7.21
N GLY A 4 5.53 -7.45 6.10
CA GLY A 4 4.65 -7.25 4.96
C GLY A 4 5.30 -7.76 3.70
N VAL A 5 4.61 -7.60 2.56
CA VAL A 5 5.08 -8.09 1.27
C VAL A 5 5.24 -6.93 0.30
N VAL A 6 6.41 -6.83 -0.33
CA VAL A 6 6.65 -5.95 -1.48
C VAL A 6 6.29 -6.71 -2.75
N THR A 7 5.40 -6.15 -3.56
CA THR A 7 4.95 -6.76 -4.81
C THR A 7 4.98 -5.77 -5.95
N ALA A 8 5.15 -6.28 -7.17
CA ALA A 8 4.95 -5.47 -8.36
C ALA A 8 3.45 -5.27 -8.61
N LYS A 9 3.07 -4.01 -8.87
CA LYS A 9 1.71 -3.63 -9.26
C LYS A 9 1.71 -2.99 -10.64
N TRP A 10 0.84 -3.49 -11.50
CA TRP A 10 0.58 -2.90 -12.81
C TRP A 10 -0.55 -1.88 -12.71
N THR A 11 -0.26 -0.66 -13.12
CA THR A 11 -1.26 0.41 -13.25
C THR A 11 -1.66 0.50 -14.71
N LYS A 12 -2.97 0.48 -14.97
CA LYS A 12 -3.51 0.68 -16.32
C LYS A 12 -3.35 2.14 -16.74
N GLU A 13 -3.31 2.35 -18.05
CA GLU A 13 -3.41 3.70 -18.60
C GLU A 13 -4.68 4.39 -18.09
N ARG A 14 -4.56 5.68 -17.76
CA ARG A 14 -5.69 6.47 -17.24
C ARG A 14 -5.57 7.95 -17.58
N LEU A 15 -6.71 8.62 -17.64
CA LEU A 15 -6.77 10.07 -17.73
C LEU A 15 -6.50 10.71 -16.35
N ALA A 16 -5.71 11.77 -16.32
CA ALA A 16 -5.44 12.60 -15.15
C ALA A 16 -5.43 14.10 -15.53
N ARG A 17 -5.05 14.96 -14.58
CA ARG A 17 -4.84 16.40 -14.82
C ARG A 17 -3.45 16.81 -14.37
N ASN A 18 -2.85 17.73 -15.11
CA ASN A 18 -1.62 18.39 -14.69
C ASN A 18 -1.92 19.31 -13.47
N PRO A 19 -1.26 19.12 -12.32
CA PRO A 19 -1.54 19.91 -11.11
C PRO A 19 -1.18 21.40 -11.25
N SER A 20 -0.28 21.78 -12.17
CA SER A 20 0.09 23.20 -12.34
C SER A 20 -0.80 23.95 -13.32
N THR A 21 -1.42 23.26 -14.29
CA THR A 21 -2.19 23.91 -15.37
C THR A 21 -3.65 23.48 -15.46
N GLY A 22 -4.04 22.39 -14.78
CA GLY A 22 -5.38 21.81 -14.86
C GLY A 22 -5.69 21.08 -16.18
N ALA A 23 -4.79 21.13 -17.17
CA ALA A 23 -4.98 20.51 -18.47
C ALA A 23 -5.08 18.97 -18.34
N PRO A 24 -5.92 18.31 -19.15
CA PRO A 24 -6.01 16.86 -19.17
C PRO A 24 -4.71 16.25 -19.68
N VAL A 25 -4.26 15.16 -19.05
CA VAL A 25 -3.06 14.40 -19.45
C VAL A 25 -3.35 12.90 -19.40
N VAL A 26 -2.78 12.15 -20.33
CA VAL A 26 -2.82 10.67 -20.31
C VAL A 26 -1.63 10.17 -19.51
N VAL A 27 -1.89 9.40 -18.46
CA VAL A 27 -0.87 8.69 -17.70
C VAL A 27 -0.74 7.29 -18.31
N PRO A 28 0.39 6.96 -18.96
CA PRO A 28 0.57 5.67 -19.61
C PRO A 28 0.56 4.53 -18.60
N ALA A 29 0.35 3.29 -19.06
CA ALA A 29 0.49 2.12 -18.21
C ALA A 29 1.93 1.98 -17.70
N TYR A 30 2.10 1.63 -16.42
CA TYR A 30 3.43 1.46 -15.82
C TYR A 30 3.43 0.41 -14.72
N ARG A 31 4.63 -0.09 -14.42
CA ARG A 31 4.90 -0.97 -13.28
C ARG A 31 5.39 -0.13 -12.11
N SER A 32 4.83 -0.39 -10.94
CA SER A 32 5.28 0.20 -9.67
C SER A 32 5.53 -0.89 -8.63
N LEU A 33 6.25 -0.55 -7.57
CA LEU A 33 6.36 -1.38 -6.38
C LEU A 33 5.27 -0.95 -5.38
N GLY A 34 4.49 -1.90 -4.90
CA GLY A 34 3.55 -1.73 -3.81
C GLY A 34 4.05 -2.47 -2.57
N PHE A 35 3.78 -1.92 -1.40
CA PHE A 35 3.99 -2.61 -0.12
C PHE A 35 2.64 -2.90 0.52
N THR A 36 2.40 -4.17 0.85
CA THR A 36 1.23 -4.61 1.61
C THR A 36 1.67 -4.97 3.02
N PRO A 37 1.38 -4.13 4.04
CA PRO A 37 1.77 -4.41 5.40
C PRO A 37 0.99 -5.61 5.97
N SER A 38 1.67 -6.40 6.79
CA SER A 38 1.07 -7.54 7.48
C SER A 38 0.01 -7.12 8.50
N LEU A 39 -0.78 -8.08 8.98
CA LEU A 39 -1.81 -7.81 9.99
C LEU A 39 -1.18 -7.38 11.32
N GLY A 40 -0.12 -8.07 11.74
CA GLY A 40 0.68 -7.77 12.92
C GLY A 40 1.23 -6.36 12.89
N PHE A 41 1.80 -5.94 11.76
CA PHE A 41 2.31 -4.59 11.60
C PHE A 41 1.21 -3.52 11.69
N LYS A 42 0.06 -3.73 11.02
CA LYS A 42 -1.06 -2.79 11.05
C LYS A 42 -1.66 -2.63 12.45
N THR A 43 -1.94 -3.73 13.12
CA THR A 43 -2.55 -3.73 14.45
C THR A 43 -1.57 -3.22 15.50
N GLY A 44 -0.31 -3.65 15.41
CA GLY A 44 0.76 -3.19 16.30
C GLY A 44 0.98 -1.68 16.22
N THR A 45 1.10 -1.12 15.01
CA THR A 45 1.29 0.33 14.82
C THR A 45 0.15 1.15 15.44
N ARG A 46 -1.10 0.68 15.32
CA ARG A 46 -2.26 1.34 15.96
C ARG A 46 -2.19 1.35 17.48
N ASN A 47 -1.62 0.29 18.06
CA ASN A 47 -1.58 0.09 19.51
C ASN A 47 -0.21 0.47 20.12
N GLY A 48 0.70 1.08 19.35
CA GLY A 48 2.04 1.46 19.80
C GLY A 48 2.93 0.28 20.19
N THR A 49 2.68 -0.92 19.66
CA THR A 49 3.37 -2.16 20.03
C THR A 49 3.76 -2.98 18.81
N MET A 50 4.75 -3.86 18.93
CA MET A 50 5.14 -4.77 17.83
C MET A 50 4.41 -6.11 17.98
N LEU A 51 3.56 -6.47 17.01
CA LEU A 51 2.78 -7.70 17.05
C LEU A 51 3.14 -8.64 15.89
N THR A 52 3.06 -9.94 16.14
CA THR A 52 3.01 -10.97 15.11
C THR A 52 1.60 -11.02 14.51
N ASP A 53 1.46 -11.57 13.30
CA ASP A 53 0.14 -11.78 12.69
C ASP A 53 -0.75 -12.69 13.54
N ALA A 54 -0.17 -13.69 14.21
CA ALA A 54 -0.89 -14.57 15.14
C ALA A 54 -1.44 -13.80 16.35
N GLN A 55 -0.61 -12.95 16.97
CA GLN A 55 -1.05 -12.11 18.08
C GLN A 55 -2.11 -11.10 17.66
N ALA A 56 -1.95 -10.47 16.49
CA ALA A 56 -2.92 -9.52 15.98
C ALA A 56 -4.27 -10.16 15.61
N LYS A 57 -4.27 -11.42 15.17
CA LYS A 57 -5.51 -12.19 14.89
C LYS A 57 -6.26 -12.62 16.16
N ALA A 58 -5.55 -12.76 17.28
CA ALA A 58 -6.13 -13.14 18.56
C ALA A 58 -6.71 -11.95 19.35
N LEU A 59 -6.47 -10.72 18.90
CA LEU A 59 -7.09 -9.54 19.49
C LEU A 59 -8.57 -9.46 19.07
N PRO A 60 -9.47 -9.08 19.99
CA PRO A 60 -10.90 -8.95 19.73
C PRO A 60 -11.23 -7.85 18.72
#